data_AF-A0A849DCJ5-F1
#
_entry.id   AF-A0A849DCJ5-F1
#
_cell.length_a   1.000
_cell.length_b   1.000
_cell.length_c   1.000
_cell.angle_alpha   90.00
_cell.angle_beta   90.00
_cell.angle_gamma   90.00
#
_symmetry.space_group_name_H-M   'P 1'
#
loop_
_entity.id
_entity.type
_entity.pdbx_description
1 polymer ?
#
loop_
_entity_poly.entity_id
_entity_poly.type
_entity_poly.pdbx_seq_one_letter_code
_entity_poly.pdbx_strand_id
1 'polypeptide(L)'
;MSVLRKSTWIAWAENIVLVLIISFAFYTTLPIQTSRTLLVPQGSITHIISQLTQKGYALSSIDKYILVFLGQPQSGWVDIGETDLNRIDFLYKLTTAKAKMEEITLIPGETTELFLTSVATDLELDKTKLDAYYKQYSNYPEAGIYADTYYVPYGISEKHFIHFLLSQSEKKYKEISEKIYGDYSKKQWLNILIIASIIQKEAANTQEMPIVSSVIYNRLKKGMRLQMDGTLNYGKYSHIKV
;
A
#
# COMPACT_ATOMS: atom_id res chain seq x y z
N MET A 1 -56.16 -25.30 33.66
CA MET A 1 -54.77 -25.22 34.15
C MET A 1 -53.69 -25.20 33.05
N SER A 2 -54.02 -25.20 31.74
CA SER A 2 -53.02 -25.14 30.65
C SER A 2 -52.76 -23.74 30.09
N VAL A 3 -53.69 -22.79 30.28
CA VAL A 3 -53.61 -21.42 29.75
C VAL A 3 -52.58 -20.57 30.53
N LEU A 4 -52.58 -20.69 31.87
CA LEU A 4 -51.62 -19.99 32.75
C LEU A 4 -50.16 -20.39 32.50
N ARG A 5 -49.91 -21.67 32.15
CA ARG A 5 -48.55 -22.15 31.84
C ARG A 5 -48.06 -21.63 30.49
N LYS A 6 -48.92 -21.54 29.46
CA LYS A 6 -48.54 -20.96 28.16
C LYS A 6 -48.14 -19.49 28.27
N SER A 7 -48.83 -18.72 29.12
CA SER A 7 -48.56 -17.29 29.33
C SER A 7 -47.17 -17.02 29.94
N THR A 8 -46.67 -17.89 30.82
CA THR A 8 -45.35 -17.71 31.42
C THR A 8 -44.24 -18.00 30.41
N TRP A 9 -44.33 -19.09 29.63
CA TRP A 9 -43.34 -19.40 28.58
C TRP A 9 -43.23 -18.29 27.52
N ILE A 10 -44.35 -17.67 27.15
CA ILE A 10 -44.36 -16.52 26.23
C ILE A 10 -43.63 -15.32 26.84
N ALA A 11 -43.92 -14.96 28.10
CA ALA A 11 -43.22 -13.87 28.78
C ALA A 11 -41.72 -14.12 28.94
N TRP A 12 -41.30 -15.36 29.20
CA TRP A 12 -39.88 -15.72 29.22
C TRP A 12 -39.22 -15.56 27.84
N ALA A 13 -39.90 -15.98 26.78
CA ALA A 13 -39.41 -15.80 25.41
C ALA A 13 -39.30 -14.32 25.03
N GLU A 14 -40.30 -13.49 25.36
CA GLU A 14 -40.28 -12.04 25.13
C GLU A 14 -39.11 -11.35 25.86
N ASN A 15 -38.90 -11.70 27.12
CA ASN A 15 -37.77 -11.15 27.89
C ASN A 15 -36.42 -11.57 27.32
N ILE A 16 -36.26 -12.83 26.90
CA ILE A 16 -35.02 -13.29 26.25
C ILE A 16 -34.77 -12.53 24.96
N VAL A 17 -35.79 -12.35 24.12
CA VAL A 17 -35.69 -11.58 22.88
C VAL A 17 -35.28 -10.13 23.17
N LEU A 18 -35.89 -9.50 24.17
CA LEU A 18 -35.56 -8.13 24.56
C LEU A 18 -34.11 -8.01 25.05
N VAL A 19 -33.64 -8.94 25.88
CA VAL A 19 -32.24 -8.99 26.33
C VAL A 19 -31.28 -9.18 25.15
N LEU A 20 -31.62 -10.04 24.18
CA LEU A 20 -30.82 -10.23 22.97
C LEU A 20 -30.77 -8.96 22.10
N ILE A 21 -31.90 -8.26 21.94
CA ILE A 21 -31.96 -6.99 21.20
C ILE A 21 -31.10 -5.93 21.88
N ILE A 22 -31.21 -5.79 23.22
CA ILE A 22 -30.42 -4.82 23.98
C ILE A 22 -28.93 -5.18 23.91
N SER A 23 -28.58 -6.46 24.06
CA SER A 23 -27.20 -6.93 23.95
C SER A 23 -26.63 -6.65 22.56
N PHE A 24 -27.42 -6.88 21.51
CA PHE A 24 -27.02 -6.58 20.13
C PHE A 24 -26.88 -5.08 19.89
N ALA A 25 -27.81 -4.25 20.37
CA ALA A 25 -27.71 -2.80 20.29
C ALA A 25 -26.46 -2.29 21.01
N PHE A 26 -26.20 -2.76 22.23
CA PHE A 26 -24.99 -2.42 22.97
C PHE A 26 -23.72 -2.84 22.22
N TYR A 27 -23.71 -4.04 21.64
CA TYR A 27 -22.60 -4.54 20.81
C TYR A 27 -22.32 -3.62 19.60
N THR A 28 -23.37 -3.11 18.93
CA THR A 28 -23.22 -2.19 17.79
C THR A 28 -22.66 -0.82 18.17
N THR A 29 -22.82 -0.40 19.43
CA THR A 29 -22.30 0.87 19.97
C THR A 29 -20.90 0.76 20.56
N LEU A 30 -20.30 -0.44 20.62
CA LEU A 30 -18.94 -0.59 21.12
C LEU A 30 -17.95 0.16 20.21
N PRO A 31 -17.05 0.98 20.77
CA PRO A 31 -16.07 1.71 19.98
C PRO A 31 -15.03 0.75 19.38
N ILE A 32 -14.61 1.05 18.15
CA ILE A 32 -13.52 0.40 17.45
C ILE A 32 -12.46 1.46 17.18
N GLN A 33 -11.23 1.16 17.62
CA GLN A 33 -10.07 1.96 17.28
C GLN A 33 -9.68 1.72 15.82
N THR A 34 -9.50 2.79 15.07
CA THR A 34 -9.24 2.78 13.64
C THR A 34 -8.15 3.75 13.25
N SER A 35 -7.60 3.56 12.04
CA SER A 35 -6.80 4.58 11.37
C SER A 35 -7.67 5.44 10.46
N ARG A 36 -7.23 6.67 10.16
CA ARG A 36 -7.94 7.60 9.27
C ARG A 36 -8.23 6.98 7.90
N THR A 37 -7.27 6.25 7.35
CA THR A 37 -7.46 5.43 6.15
C THR A 37 -7.18 3.96 6.43
N LEU A 38 -7.93 3.09 5.76
CA LEU A 38 -7.85 1.64 5.90
C LEU A 38 -7.79 1.00 4.51
N LEU A 39 -6.91 0.00 4.34
CA LEU A 39 -6.94 -0.89 3.19
C LEU A 39 -7.85 -2.09 3.45
N VAL A 40 -9.00 -2.11 2.78
CA VAL A 40 -9.94 -3.23 2.76
C VAL A 40 -9.47 -4.25 1.73
N PRO A 41 -9.15 -5.49 2.13
CA PRO A 41 -8.67 -6.51 1.21
C PRO A 41 -9.76 -6.96 0.23
N GLN A 42 -9.33 -7.56 -0.87
CA GLN A 42 -10.23 -8.23 -1.80
C GLN A 42 -10.63 -9.60 -1.27
N GLY A 43 -11.88 -9.99 -1.49
CA GLY A 43 -12.37 -11.32 -1.15
C GLY A 43 -13.77 -11.31 -0.52
N SER A 44 -14.15 -12.44 0.05
CA SER A 44 -15.44 -12.56 0.75
C SER A 44 -15.46 -11.76 2.05
N ILE A 45 -16.65 -11.39 2.53
CA ILE A 45 -16.84 -10.70 3.82
C ILE A 45 -16.13 -11.43 4.97
N THR A 46 -16.15 -12.78 4.97
CA THR A 46 -15.46 -13.58 5.98
C THR A 46 -13.94 -13.42 5.91
N HIS A 47 -13.38 -13.37 4.69
CA HIS A 47 -11.96 -13.13 4.50
C HIS A 47 -11.56 -11.71 4.94
N ILE A 48 -12.38 -10.71 4.59
CA ILE A 48 -12.18 -9.31 4.96
C ILE A 48 -12.15 -9.15 6.48
N ILE A 49 -13.17 -9.65 7.18
CA ILE A 49 -13.22 -9.61 8.66
C ILE A 49 -11.99 -10.29 9.24
N SER A 50 -11.64 -11.49 8.78
CA SER A 50 -10.48 -12.22 9.29
C SER A 50 -9.17 -11.46 9.11
N GLN A 51 -8.94 -10.84 7.96
CA GLN A 51 -7.73 -10.06 7.72
C GLN A 51 -7.69 -8.75 8.52
N LEU A 52 -8.83 -8.07 8.66
CA LEU A 52 -8.91 -6.88 9.51
C LEU A 52 -8.67 -7.25 10.99
N THR A 53 -9.22 -8.35 11.49
CA THR A 53 -8.92 -8.84 12.84
C THR A 53 -7.43 -9.13 13.02
N GLN A 54 -6.77 -9.77 12.04
CA GLN A 54 -5.32 -10.00 12.08
C GLN A 54 -4.50 -8.71 12.07
N LYS A 55 -5.01 -7.65 11.45
CA LYS A 55 -4.40 -6.30 11.47
C LYS A 55 -4.65 -5.53 12.77
N GLY A 56 -5.36 -6.12 13.75
CA GLY A 56 -5.58 -5.55 15.08
C GLY A 56 -6.91 -4.85 15.29
N TYR A 57 -7.82 -4.87 14.30
CA TYR A 57 -9.16 -4.32 14.48
C TYR A 57 -10.00 -5.26 15.35
N ALA A 58 -10.73 -4.70 16.32
CA ALA A 58 -11.53 -5.46 17.29
C ALA A 58 -12.83 -6.04 16.68
N LEU A 59 -12.72 -6.81 15.60
CA LEU A 59 -13.84 -7.41 14.88
C LEU A 59 -14.11 -8.85 15.34
N SER A 60 -15.37 -9.26 15.26
CA SER A 60 -15.83 -10.60 15.62
C SER A 60 -16.58 -11.29 14.48
N SER A 61 -16.82 -12.59 14.63
CA SER A 61 -17.63 -13.37 13.68
C SER A 61 -19.06 -12.85 13.50
N ILE A 62 -19.60 -12.10 14.47
CA ILE A 62 -20.94 -11.49 14.41
C ILE A 62 -20.98 -10.39 13.35
N ASP A 63 -19.88 -9.68 13.15
CA ASP A 63 -19.78 -8.54 12.22
C ASP A 63 -20.01 -8.96 10.76
N LYS A 64 -19.77 -10.23 10.43
CA LYS A 64 -20.10 -10.80 9.13
C LYS A 64 -21.58 -10.63 8.81
N TYR A 65 -22.46 -10.94 9.76
CA TYR A 65 -23.91 -10.87 9.54
C TYR A 65 -24.38 -9.42 9.43
N ILE A 66 -23.78 -8.53 10.21
CA ILE A 66 -24.04 -7.09 10.14
C ILE A 66 -23.62 -6.57 8.76
N LEU A 67 -22.42 -6.90 8.28
CA LEU A 67 -21.97 -6.51 6.95
C LEU A 67 -22.87 -7.06 5.84
N VAL A 68 -23.25 -8.33 5.88
CA VAL A 68 -24.18 -8.91 4.89
C VAL A 68 -25.50 -8.11 4.83
N PHE A 69 -25.98 -7.63 5.97
CA PHE A 69 -27.17 -6.79 6.05
C PHE A 69 -26.93 -5.37 5.49
N LEU A 70 -25.78 -4.75 5.79
CA LEU A 70 -25.44 -3.39 5.35
C LEU A 70 -25.06 -3.31 3.86
N GLY A 71 -24.44 -4.35 3.30
CA GLY A 71 -24.03 -4.39 1.89
C GLY A 71 -22.67 -5.08 1.67
N GLN A 72 -22.22 -5.10 0.41
CA GLN A 72 -20.89 -5.63 0.10
C GLN A 72 -19.81 -4.57 0.41
N PRO A 73 -18.77 -4.91 1.20
CA PRO A 73 -17.65 -4.01 1.43
C PRO A 73 -16.96 -3.62 0.12
N GLN A 74 -16.54 -2.36 0.01
CA GLN A 74 -15.73 -1.92 -1.12
C GLN A 74 -14.28 -2.28 -0.84
N SER A 75 -13.71 -3.16 -1.67
CA SER A 75 -12.29 -3.46 -1.60
C SER A 75 -11.46 -2.27 -2.05
N GLY A 76 -10.30 -2.09 -1.43
CA GLY A 76 -9.40 -0.95 -1.69
C GLY A 76 -9.32 -0.01 -0.49
N TRP A 77 -8.81 1.19 -0.74
CA TRP A 77 -8.62 2.18 0.31
C TRP A 77 -9.91 2.90 0.65
N VAL A 78 -10.22 2.94 1.94
CA VAL A 78 -11.42 3.55 2.50
C VAL A 78 -10.98 4.65 3.48
N ASP A 79 -11.56 5.84 3.33
CA ASP A 79 -11.43 6.91 4.31
C ASP A 79 -12.45 6.70 5.42
N ILE A 80 -11.94 6.39 6.61
CA ILE A 80 -12.71 6.20 7.83
C ILE A 80 -12.93 7.53 8.53
N GLY A 81 -12.08 8.53 8.29
CA GLY A 81 -12.18 9.91 8.79
C GLY A 81 -11.84 10.10 10.27
N GLU A 82 -12.16 9.12 11.11
CA GLU A 82 -12.04 9.19 12.58
C GLU A 82 -11.25 8.00 13.12
N THR A 83 -10.62 8.18 14.29
CA THR A 83 -9.82 7.14 14.96
C THR A 83 -10.64 6.30 15.95
N ASP A 84 -11.81 6.79 16.34
CA ASP A 84 -12.75 6.06 17.21
C ASP A 84 -14.13 6.15 16.58
N LEU A 85 -14.68 5.00 16.23
CA LEU A 85 -16.02 4.90 15.65
C LEU A 85 -16.81 3.80 16.34
N ASN A 86 -18.13 3.97 16.41
CA ASN A 86 -19.00 2.88 16.79
C ASN A 86 -18.83 1.74 15.79
N ARG A 87 -18.94 0.50 16.28
CA ARG A 87 -18.83 -0.71 15.45
C ARG A 87 -19.74 -0.66 14.23
N ILE A 88 -21.00 -0.24 14.37
CA ILE A 88 -21.92 -0.14 13.23
C ILE A 88 -21.49 0.92 12.21
N ASP A 89 -21.01 2.07 12.66
CA ASP A 89 -20.55 3.15 11.78
C ASP A 89 -19.28 2.74 11.03
N PHE A 90 -18.36 2.04 11.70
CA PHE A 90 -17.19 1.44 11.08
C PHE A 90 -17.60 0.45 9.98
N LEU A 91 -18.46 -0.52 10.29
CA LEU A 91 -18.92 -1.53 9.33
C LEU A 91 -19.69 -0.89 8.16
N TYR A 92 -20.48 0.15 8.41
CA TYR A 92 -21.17 0.89 7.36
C TYR A 92 -20.17 1.63 6.46
N LYS A 93 -19.17 2.31 7.01
CA LYS A 93 -18.11 2.98 6.23
C LYS A 93 -17.33 2.00 5.35
N LEU A 94 -17.12 0.74 5.77
CA LEU A 94 -16.52 -0.29 4.90
C LEU A 94 -17.32 -0.57 3.62
N THR A 95 -18.63 -0.29 3.62
CA THR A 95 -19.51 -0.54 2.47
C THR A 95 -19.70 0.69 1.57
N THR A 96 -19.60 1.89 2.13
CA THR A 96 -19.97 3.14 1.43
C THR A 96 -18.81 4.08 1.17
N ALA A 97 -17.80 4.12 2.03
CA ALA A 97 -16.74 5.11 1.95
C ALA A 97 -15.68 4.73 0.91
N LYS A 98 -15.23 5.73 0.14
CA LYS A 98 -14.11 5.63 -0.79
C LYS A 98 -13.04 6.61 -0.35
N ALA A 99 -11.78 6.20 -0.35
CA ALA A 99 -10.71 7.13 -0.10
C ALA A 99 -10.59 8.15 -1.24
N LYS A 100 -10.38 9.42 -0.89
CA LYS A 100 -9.85 10.41 -1.83
C LYS A 100 -8.46 9.95 -2.24
N MET A 101 -8.19 9.88 -3.54
CA MET A 101 -6.89 9.48 -4.07
C MET A 101 -6.06 10.71 -4.44
N GLU A 102 -4.76 10.62 -4.23
CA GLU A 102 -3.74 11.59 -4.59
C GLU A 102 -2.78 10.96 -5.60
N GLU A 103 -2.42 11.74 -6.59
CA GLU A 103 -1.53 11.33 -7.69
C GLU A 103 -0.10 11.75 -7.37
N ILE A 104 0.84 10.83 -7.53
CA ILE A 104 2.26 11.06 -7.29
C ILE A 104 3.04 10.44 -8.42
N THR A 105 3.94 11.20 -9.02
CA THR A 105 4.74 10.71 -10.15
C THR A 105 6.22 10.67 -9.79
N LEU A 106 6.84 9.50 -9.93
CA LEU A 106 8.29 9.35 -9.94
C LEU A 106 8.77 9.43 -11.39
N ILE A 107 9.47 10.51 -11.75
CA ILE A 107 10.02 10.68 -13.09
C ILE A 107 11.27 9.79 -13.31
N PRO A 108 11.49 9.27 -14.53
CA PRO A 108 12.69 8.50 -14.83
C PRO A 108 13.98 9.29 -14.59
N GLY A 109 14.94 8.68 -13.91
CA GLY A 109 16.25 9.28 -13.61
C GLY A 109 16.28 10.16 -12.36
N GLU A 110 15.17 10.29 -11.63
CA GLU A 110 15.18 10.89 -10.29
C GLU A 110 15.71 9.92 -9.23
N THR A 111 16.25 10.45 -8.13
CA THR A 111 16.74 9.63 -7.01
C THR A 111 15.67 9.42 -5.95
N THR A 112 15.75 8.32 -5.20
CA THR A 112 14.81 8.06 -4.10
C THR A 112 14.86 9.17 -3.06
N GLU A 113 16.03 9.75 -2.78
CA GLU A 113 16.20 10.86 -1.84
C GLU A 113 15.32 12.07 -2.22
N LEU A 114 15.38 12.50 -3.48
CA LEU A 114 14.65 13.67 -3.95
C LEU A 114 13.16 13.38 -4.08
N PHE A 115 12.81 12.20 -4.58
CA PHE A 115 11.43 11.75 -4.66
C PHE A 115 10.76 11.64 -3.29
N LEU A 116 11.40 11.04 -2.30
CA LEU A 116 10.82 10.95 -0.95
C LEU A 116 10.74 12.31 -0.28
N THR A 117 11.63 13.25 -0.62
CA THR A 117 11.55 14.64 -0.14
C THR A 117 10.35 15.38 -0.74
N SER A 118 10.09 15.24 -2.05
CA SER A 118 8.91 15.86 -2.68
C SER A 118 7.62 15.26 -2.13
N VAL A 119 7.55 13.92 -2.04
CA VAL A 119 6.38 13.21 -1.49
C VAL A 119 6.11 13.56 -0.03
N ALA A 120 7.15 13.69 0.80
CA ALA A 120 6.99 14.09 2.19
C ALA A 120 6.30 15.45 2.30
N THR A 121 6.60 16.37 1.38
CA THR A 121 5.99 17.69 1.33
C THR A 121 4.56 17.62 0.79
N ASP A 122 4.35 16.92 -0.33
CA ASP A 122 3.06 16.89 -1.04
C ASP A 122 1.96 16.15 -0.24
N LEU A 123 2.34 15.11 0.51
CA LEU A 123 1.41 14.28 1.29
C LEU A 123 1.43 14.58 2.80
N GLU A 124 2.18 15.59 3.25
CA GLU A 124 2.37 15.91 4.67
C GLU A 124 2.90 14.71 5.50
N LEU A 125 3.86 13.96 4.95
CA LEU A 125 4.45 12.77 5.59
C LEU A 125 5.82 13.06 6.21
N ASP A 126 6.22 12.23 7.17
CA ASP A 126 7.55 12.32 7.78
C ASP A 126 8.63 11.68 6.88
N LYS A 127 9.49 12.52 6.29
CA LYS A 127 10.63 12.10 5.45
C LYS A 127 11.54 11.09 6.15
N THR A 128 11.81 11.27 7.44
CA THR A 128 12.72 10.40 8.20
C THR A 128 12.15 8.98 8.31
N LYS A 129 10.83 8.87 8.50
CA LYS A 129 10.15 7.57 8.51
C LYS A 129 10.13 6.94 7.13
N LEU A 130 9.88 7.72 6.08
CA LEU A 130 9.91 7.23 4.69
C LEU A 130 11.27 6.60 4.36
N ASP A 131 12.37 7.30 4.66
CA ASP A 131 13.73 6.78 4.46
C ASP A 131 13.98 5.50 5.26
N ALA A 132 13.59 5.50 6.54
CA ALA A 132 13.78 4.36 7.42
C ALA A 132 13.03 3.13 6.90
N TYR A 133 11.78 3.29 6.48
CA TYR A 133 10.98 2.21 5.91
C TYR A 133 11.51 1.77 4.55
N TYR A 134 11.97 2.70 3.69
CA TYR A 134 12.58 2.33 2.41
C TYR A 134 13.81 1.47 2.65
N LYS A 135 14.71 1.90 3.54
CA LYS A 135 15.91 1.13 3.90
C LYS A 135 15.60 -0.22 4.54
N GLN A 136 14.52 -0.29 5.32
CA GLN A 136 14.09 -1.51 5.99
C GLN A 136 13.48 -2.54 5.03
N TYR A 137 12.67 -2.11 4.07
CA TYR A 137 11.85 -3.00 3.24
C TYR A 137 12.35 -3.18 1.80
N SER A 138 13.15 -2.24 1.28
CA SER A 138 13.67 -2.33 -0.08
C SER A 138 14.77 -3.40 -0.18
N ASN A 139 14.72 -4.21 -1.24
CA ASN A 139 15.82 -5.11 -1.59
C ASN A 139 16.99 -4.38 -2.26
N TYR A 140 16.79 -3.11 -2.61
CA TYR A 140 17.70 -2.30 -3.42
C TYR A 140 18.08 -1.03 -2.66
N PRO A 141 19.38 -0.67 -2.59
CA PRO A 141 19.80 0.57 -1.94
C PRO A 141 19.26 1.82 -2.64
N GLU A 142 19.00 1.73 -3.95
CA GLU A 142 18.40 2.77 -4.81
C GLU A 142 17.73 2.06 -6.01
N ALA A 143 16.88 2.76 -6.76
CA ALA A 143 16.07 2.23 -7.85
C ALA A 143 15.13 1.10 -7.41
N GLY A 144 14.82 1.01 -6.11
CA GLY A 144 13.82 0.08 -5.59
C GLY A 144 12.38 0.47 -5.94
N ILE A 145 12.18 1.73 -6.30
CA ILE A 145 10.89 2.28 -6.75
C ILE A 145 10.95 2.44 -8.26
N TYR A 146 10.03 1.80 -8.97
CA TYR A 146 9.88 1.93 -10.41
C TYR A 146 9.33 3.31 -10.76
N ALA A 147 9.90 3.98 -11.77
CA ALA A 147 9.41 5.28 -12.23
C ALA A 147 8.04 5.14 -12.90
N ASP A 148 7.01 5.69 -12.26
CA ASP A 148 5.62 5.67 -12.73
C ASP A 148 4.77 6.72 -11.99
N THR A 149 3.53 6.87 -12.43
CA THR A 149 2.48 7.57 -11.72
C THR A 149 1.72 6.60 -10.82
N TYR A 150 1.65 6.93 -9.53
CA TYR A 150 1.01 6.17 -8.47
C TYR A 150 -0.19 6.92 -7.91
N TYR A 151 -1.26 6.18 -7.64
CA TYR A 151 -2.44 6.71 -6.95
C TYR A 151 -2.47 6.14 -5.54
N VAL A 152 -2.38 7.01 -4.54
CA VAL A 152 -2.40 6.64 -3.12
C VAL A 152 -3.56 7.35 -2.42
N PRO A 153 -4.16 6.75 -1.38
CA PRO A 153 -5.21 7.44 -0.65
C PRO A 153 -4.62 8.60 0.17
N TYR A 154 -5.40 9.67 0.29
CA TYR A 154 -5.09 10.80 1.16
C TYR A 154 -4.93 10.33 2.61
N GLY A 155 -3.85 10.75 3.28
CA GLY A 155 -3.57 10.35 4.66
C GLY A 155 -3.11 8.89 4.81
N ILE A 156 -2.55 8.29 3.75
CA ILE A 156 -1.81 7.03 3.85
C ILE A 156 -0.65 7.15 4.85
N SER A 157 -0.42 6.12 5.68
CA SER A 157 0.73 6.15 6.58
C SER A 157 2.05 5.87 5.85
N GLU A 158 3.16 6.40 6.34
CA GLU A 158 4.48 6.32 5.70
C GLU A 158 4.91 4.86 5.46
N LYS A 159 4.62 3.98 6.42
CA LYS A 159 4.89 2.54 6.30
C LYS A 159 4.09 1.91 5.16
N HIS A 160 2.80 2.20 5.07
CA HIS A 160 1.95 1.64 4.01
C HIS A 160 2.31 2.20 2.64
N PHE A 161 2.66 3.48 2.59
CA PHE A 161 3.11 4.15 1.38
C PHE A 161 4.35 3.47 0.78
N ILE A 162 5.40 3.27 1.58
CA ILE A 162 6.61 2.60 1.11
C ILE A 162 6.34 1.14 0.73
N HIS A 163 5.57 0.39 1.53
CA HIS A 163 5.21 -0.98 1.17
C HIS A 163 4.45 -1.04 -0.16
N PHE A 164 3.52 -0.12 -0.38
CA PHE A 164 2.77 -0.03 -1.63
C PHE A 164 3.72 0.19 -2.81
N LEU A 165 4.56 1.23 -2.76
CA LEU A 165 5.51 1.53 -3.85
C LEU A 165 6.45 0.36 -4.15
N LEU A 166 7.05 -0.23 -3.12
CA LEU A 166 7.98 -1.36 -3.28
C LEU A 166 7.27 -2.60 -3.83
N SER A 167 6.05 -2.89 -3.39
CA SER A 167 5.28 -4.04 -3.88
C SER A 167 4.91 -3.90 -5.36
N GLN A 168 4.50 -2.69 -5.77
CA GLN A 168 4.18 -2.38 -7.17
C GLN A 168 5.43 -2.46 -8.04
N SER A 169 6.56 -1.95 -7.53
CA SER A 169 7.85 -1.95 -8.24
C SER A 169 8.39 -3.37 -8.41
N GLU A 170 8.39 -4.17 -7.35
CA GLU A 170 8.82 -5.57 -7.37
C GLU A 170 7.97 -6.40 -8.35
N LYS A 171 6.65 -6.17 -8.37
CA LYS A 171 5.76 -6.82 -9.34
C LYS A 171 6.16 -6.50 -10.78
N LYS A 172 6.37 -5.22 -11.10
CA LYS A 172 6.82 -4.80 -12.44
C LYS A 172 8.19 -5.37 -12.79
N TYR A 173 9.13 -5.33 -11.85
CA TYR A 173 10.47 -5.89 -12.05
C TYR A 173 10.43 -7.38 -12.35
N LYS A 174 9.63 -8.13 -11.60
CA LYS A 174 9.41 -9.56 -11.86
C LYS A 174 8.81 -9.79 -13.24
N GLU A 175 7.74 -9.08 -13.60
CA GLU A 175 7.09 -9.20 -14.91
C GLU A 175 8.04 -8.91 -16.07
N ILE A 176 8.85 -7.84 -15.97
CA ILE A 176 9.83 -7.48 -17.01
C ILE A 176 10.94 -8.52 -17.08
N SER A 177 11.48 -8.94 -15.93
CA SER A 177 12.57 -9.93 -15.86
C SER A 177 12.14 -11.27 -16.43
N GLU A 178 10.98 -11.79 -16.03
CA GLU A 178 10.47 -13.07 -16.52
C GLU A 178 10.20 -13.00 -18.03
N LYS A 179 9.71 -11.86 -18.54
CA LYS A 179 9.48 -11.67 -19.97
C LYS A 179 10.78 -11.65 -20.80
N ILE A 180 11.85 -11.06 -20.27
CA ILE A 180 13.11 -10.86 -21.02
C ILE A 180 14.10 -12.01 -20.81
N TYR A 181 14.22 -12.48 -19.57
CA TYR A 181 15.25 -13.44 -19.13
C TYR A 181 14.69 -14.81 -18.74
N GLY A 182 13.36 -14.94 -18.58
CA GLY A 182 12.72 -16.21 -18.20
C GLY A 182 12.83 -16.55 -16.71
N ASP A 183 13.53 -15.74 -15.93
CA ASP A 183 13.68 -15.89 -14.49
C ASP A 183 13.66 -14.52 -13.78
N TYR A 184 13.59 -14.56 -12.45
CA TYR A 184 13.71 -13.37 -11.62
C TYR A 184 14.60 -13.63 -10.41
N SER A 185 15.74 -12.95 -10.38
CA SER A 185 16.69 -12.96 -9.27
C SER A 185 16.99 -11.53 -8.87
N LYS A 186 16.66 -11.16 -7.63
CA LYS A 186 16.88 -9.81 -7.09
C LYS A 186 18.33 -9.33 -7.25
N LYS A 187 19.29 -10.24 -7.02
CA LYS A 187 20.73 -9.93 -7.14
C LYS A 187 21.13 -9.61 -8.59
N GLN A 188 20.62 -10.37 -9.55
CA GLN A 188 20.86 -10.11 -10.97
C GLN A 188 20.15 -8.84 -11.41
N TRP A 189 18.92 -8.64 -10.95
CA TRP A 189 18.11 -7.47 -11.24
C TRP A 189 18.76 -6.18 -10.76
N LEU A 190 19.41 -6.19 -9.59
CA LEU A 190 20.18 -5.04 -9.11
C LEU A 190 21.24 -4.58 -10.12
N ASN A 191 21.97 -5.51 -10.75
CA ASN A 191 22.97 -5.15 -11.76
C ASN A 191 22.33 -4.52 -13.01
N ILE A 192 21.15 -5.01 -13.41
CA ILE A 192 20.38 -4.47 -14.52
C ILE A 192 19.92 -3.04 -14.18
N LEU A 193 19.41 -2.82 -12.97
CA LEU A 193 18.99 -1.50 -12.51
C LEU A 193 20.16 -0.50 -12.46
N ILE A 194 21.34 -0.92 -12.03
CA ILE A 194 22.55 -0.08 -12.04
C ILE A 194 22.92 0.33 -13.47
N ILE A 195 22.94 -0.61 -14.42
CA ILE A 195 23.26 -0.27 -15.81
C ILE A 195 22.17 0.64 -16.41
N ALA A 196 20.90 0.34 -16.15
CA ALA A 196 19.77 1.13 -16.62
C ALA A 196 19.79 2.56 -16.07
N SER A 197 20.16 2.77 -14.80
CA SER A 197 20.23 4.11 -14.22
C SER A 197 21.35 4.95 -14.85
N ILE A 198 22.50 4.33 -15.18
CA ILE A 198 23.58 5.00 -15.91
C ILE A 198 23.12 5.37 -17.32
N ILE A 199 22.50 4.44 -18.05
CA ILE A 199 21.96 4.70 -19.39
C ILE A 199 20.95 5.87 -19.35
N GLN A 200 20.04 5.86 -18.38
CA GLN A 200 19.03 6.90 -18.22
C GLN A 200 19.61 8.29 -17.95
N LYS A 201 20.72 8.37 -17.21
CA LYS A 201 21.40 9.65 -16.91
C LYS A 201 22.25 10.17 -18.06
N GLU A 202 22.79 9.28 -18.90
CA GLU A 202 23.68 9.63 -20.01
C GLU A 202 22.95 9.91 -21.33
N ALA A 203 21.86 9.18 -21.59
CA ALA A 203 21.13 9.30 -22.85
C ALA A 203 20.27 10.58 -22.87
N ALA A 204 20.33 11.34 -23.96
CA ALA A 204 19.46 12.52 -24.11
C ALA A 204 18.01 12.13 -24.45
N ASN A 205 17.81 10.95 -25.04
CA ASN A 205 16.50 10.45 -25.48
C ASN A 205 16.50 8.91 -25.58
N THR A 206 15.32 8.34 -25.80
CA THR A 206 15.11 6.88 -25.89
C THR A 206 15.85 6.22 -27.07
N GLN A 207 16.11 6.97 -28.15
CA GLN A 207 16.77 6.47 -29.35
C GLN A 207 18.28 6.30 -29.13
N GLU A 208 18.87 7.08 -28.23
CA GLU A 208 20.28 6.99 -27.84
C GLU A 208 20.56 5.88 -26.82
N MET A 209 19.56 5.46 -26.04
CA MET A 209 19.75 4.45 -24.98
C MET A 209 20.42 3.15 -25.46
N PRO A 210 20.09 2.57 -26.63
CA PRO A 210 20.79 1.38 -27.13
C PRO A 210 22.26 1.66 -27.47
N ILE A 211 22.59 2.87 -27.94
CA ILE A 211 23.97 3.27 -28.27
C ILE A 211 24.78 3.38 -26.98
N VAL A 212 24.25 4.11 -25.99
CA VAL A 212 24.88 4.24 -24.66
C VAL A 212 25.07 2.87 -24.00
N SER A 213 24.04 2.02 -24.05
CA SER A 213 24.10 0.63 -23.56
C SER A 213 25.25 -0.15 -24.22
N SER A 214 25.37 -0.07 -25.54
CA SER A 214 26.45 -0.75 -26.27
C SER A 214 27.84 -0.29 -25.82
N VAL A 215 28.02 1.01 -25.56
CA VAL A 215 29.28 1.56 -25.05
C VAL A 215 29.59 0.99 -23.67
N ILE A 216 28.62 0.99 -22.75
CA ILE A 216 28.80 0.44 -21.39
C ILE A 216 29.25 -1.03 -21.46
N TYR A 217 28.53 -1.88 -22.18
CA TYR A 217 28.88 -3.30 -22.27
C TYR A 217 30.22 -3.53 -22.96
N ASN A 218 30.55 -2.75 -24.00
CA ASN A 218 31.86 -2.82 -24.66
C ASN A 218 33.01 -2.43 -23.71
N ARG A 219 32.82 -1.42 -22.86
CA ARG A 219 33.81 -1.02 -21.85
C ARG A 219 34.00 -2.11 -20.79
N LEU A 220 32.89 -2.63 -20.25
CA LEU A 220 32.92 -3.70 -19.24
C LEU A 220 33.62 -4.96 -19.76
N LYS A 221 33.32 -5.38 -21.00
CA LYS A 221 33.96 -6.54 -21.64
C LYS A 221 35.47 -6.38 -21.79
N LYS A 222 35.95 -5.14 -21.96
CA LYS A 222 37.38 -4.80 -22.06
C LYS A 222 38.03 -4.49 -20.71
N GLY A 223 37.30 -4.60 -19.60
CA GLY A 223 37.81 -4.27 -18.26
C GLY A 223 38.11 -2.77 -18.05
N MET A 224 37.53 -1.89 -18.87
CA MET A 224 37.75 -0.45 -18.80
C MET A 224 36.81 0.20 -17.77
N ARG A 225 37.29 1.26 -17.10
CA ARG A 225 36.42 2.11 -16.26
C ARG A 225 35.33 2.77 -17.13
N LEU A 226 34.12 2.92 -16.59
CA LEU A 226 33.00 3.50 -17.34
C LEU A 226 33.21 4.98 -17.65
N GLN A 227 33.66 5.78 -16.66
CA GLN A 227 33.93 7.22 -16.81
C GLN A 227 32.71 7.97 -17.37
N MET A 228 31.55 7.77 -16.74
CA MET A 228 30.27 8.36 -17.16
C MET A 228 29.85 9.41 -16.13
N ASP A 229 29.60 10.62 -16.58
CA ASP A 229 29.38 11.80 -15.73
C ASP A 229 28.11 11.65 -14.87
N GLY A 230 27.12 10.92 -15.36
CA GLY A 230 25.92 10.54 -14.62
C GLY A 230 26.18 9.73 -13.35
N THR A 231 27.40 9.18 -13.17
CA THR A 231 27.80 8.51 -11.93
C THR A 231 28.42 9.45 -10.88
N LEU A 232 28.80 10.68 -11.26
CA LEU A 232 29.35 11.69 -10.36
C LEU A 232 28.23 12.43 -9.60
N ASN A 233 27.11 12.71 -10.27
CA ASN A 233 25.96 13.43 -9.70
C ASN A 233 24.84 12.46 -9.32
N TYR A 234 24.94 11.89 -8.11
CA TYR A 234 24.01 10.88 -7.60
C TYR A 234 23.46 11.22 -6.21
N GLY A 235 22.36 10.55 -5.83
CA GLY A 235 21.67 10.76 -4.56
C GLY A 235 21.21 12.21 -4.40
N LYS A 236 21.59 12.85 -3.30
CA LYS A 236 21.29 14.26 -3.00
C LYS A 236 21.93 15.27 -3.96
N TYR A 237 22.92 14.87 -4.74
CA TYR A 237 23.64 15.74 -5.68
C TYR A 237 23.13 15.62 -7.13
N SER A 238 22.06 14.85 -7.36
CA SER A 238 21.49 14.58 -8.70
C SER A 238 21.16 15.84 -9.51
N HIS A 239 20.82 16.95 -8.83
CA HIS A 239 20.48 18.24 -9.47
C HIS A 239 21.60 19.29 -9.42
N ILE A 240 22.80 18.93 -8.95
CA ILE A 240 23.94 19.85 -8.95
C ILE A 240 24.65 19.72 -10.30
N LYS A 241 24.76 20.83 -11.03
CA LYS A 241 25.60 20.90 -12.23
C LYS A 241 27.07 20.85 -11.81
N VAL A 242 27.81 19.90 -12.38
CA VAL A 242 29.29 19.88 -12.37
C VAL A 242 29.78 20.68 -13.57
#